data_AF-A0A559QUQ8-F1
#
_entry.id   AF-A0A559QUQ8-F1
#
_cell.length_a   1.000
_cell.length_b   1.000
_cell.length_c   1.000
_cell.angle_alpha   90.00
_cell.angle_beta   90.00
_cell.angle_gamma   90.00
#
_symmetry.space_group_name_H-M   'P 1'
#
loop_
_entity.id
_entity.type
_entity.pdbx_description
1 polymer ?
#
loop_
_entity_poly.entity_id
_entity_poly.type
_entity_poly.pdbx_seq_one_letter_code
_entity_poly.pdbx_strand_id
1 'polypeptide(L)'
;MKWNFKTVLLALSCILSSGFCFATDVRFVGSGSFEINGATITTTFSRLQNYSSNIQSGSLYLQLVASPDNNPAGSVYELSDKFDLGTINGIDGTLLPGAAYTDIYFTTNYHVPPFGNYYVFLVVYEYPGLSTFLDSAPATANPHTLGNGSTSSSSTSSGSTSSGSTSSSSSSGGSSSGGNDIALACPCRYQYSDGRVTIEAERVSNNRPGGYSGTLKLKLYATTAPYFGGAISGYVLGQVTLNQLEGHHYYDKISSERNLSTPPPGTYYLTLVLTEFRDGEDLIMDYAVMEGTQTFGAVSSSSSGSSSGNSASGSSSSSSSSSGMPAPSPNPDHSSGGGGATGLTLCLLLAILGLARRKYF
;
A
#
# COMPACT_ATOMS: atom_id res chain seq x y z
N MET A 1 33.64 -43.72 26.79
CA MET A 1 32.18 -43.46 26.82
C MET A 1 31.54 -44.16 25.64
N LYS A 2 30.70 -45.18 25.87
CA LYS A 2 29.90 -45.83 24.81
C LYS A 2 28.64 -45.00 24.60
N TRP A 3 28.57 -44.26 23.50
CA TRP A 3 27.34 -43.56 23.11
C TRP A 3 26.29 -44.58 22.72
N ASN A 4 25.12 -44.53 23.35
CA ASN A 4 24.02 -45.42 23.04
C ASN A 4 23.48 -45.06 21.66
N PHE A 5 23.57 -46.00 20.71
CA PHE A 5 23.15 -45.84 19.32
C PHE A 5 21.67 -45.41 19.21
N LYS A 6 20.82 -45.80 20.18
CA LYS A 6 19.42 -45.34 20.25
C LYS A 6 19.29 -43.84 20.52
N THR A 7 20.20 -43.26 21.31
CA THR A 7 20.20 -41.83 21.62
C THR A 7 20.66 -41.01 20.41
N VAL A 8 21.59 -41.54 19.62
CA VAL A 8 22.03 -40.91 18.36
C VAL A 8 20.93 -41.00 17.31
N LEU A 9 20.21 -42.12 17.20
CA LEU A 9 19.09 -42.26 16.27
C LEU A 9 17.89 -41.36 16.62
N LEU A 10 17.58 -41.19 17.91
CA LEU A 10 16.54 -40.26 18.36
C LEU A 10 16.91 -38.79 18.08
N ALA A 11 18.18 -38.42 18.29
CA ALA A 11 18.68 -37.09 17.94
C ALA A 11 18.66 -36.84 16.42
N LEU A 12 19.02 -37.83 15.61
CA LEU A 12 18.99 -37.74 14.15
C LEU A 12 17.55 -37.68 13.61
N SER A 13 16.60 -38.37 14.25
CA SER A 13 15.16 -38.29 13.92
C SER A 13 14.56 -36.91 14.24
N CYS A 14 15.03 -36.21 15.27
CA CYS A 14 14.63 -34.83 15.55
C CYS A 14 15.24 -33.82 14.56
N ILE A 15 16.45 -34.07 14.04
CA ILE A 15 17.12 -33.19 13.05
C ILE A 15 16.58 -33.40 11.63
N LEU A 16 16.07 -34.59 11.31
CA LEU A 16 15.41 -34.85 10.02
C LEU A 16 13.92 -34.44 10.01
N SER A 17 13.33 -34.15 11.17
CA SER A 17 11.96 -33.63 11.32
C SER A 17 11.89 -32.13 11.65
N SER A 18 13.03 -31.44 11.80
CA SER A 18 13.10 -30.00 11.60
C SER A 18 12.93 -29.71 10.11
N GLY A 19 11.69 -29.92 9.65
CA GLY A 19 11.22 -29.53 8.33
C GLY A 19 11.62 -28.08 8.12
N PHE A 20 12.22 -27.83 6.97
CA PHE A 20 12.47 -26.49 6.47
C PHE A 20 11.19 -25.67 6.68
N CYS A 21 11.22 -24.75 7.63
CA CYS A 21 10.16 -23.78 7.83
C CYS A 21 10.27 -22.82 6.64
N PHE A 22 9.69 -23.21 5.52
CA PHE A 22 9.51 -22.31 4.41
C PHE A 22 8.49 -21.29 4.89
N ALA A 23 8.94 -20.06 5.11
CA ALA A 23 8.04 -18.95 5.35
C ALA A 23 7.03 -18.89 4.20
N THR A 24 5.74 -18.89 4.53
CA THR A 24 4.72 -18.75 3.49
C THR A 24 4.68 -17.32 2.96
N ASP A 25 4.24 -17.16 1.72
CA ASP A 25 4.14 -15.86 1.06
C ASP A 25 2.73 -15.29 1.27
N VAL A 26 2.38 -15.04 2.54
CA VAL A 26 1.10 -14.45 2.90
C VAL A 26 1.20 -12.93 2.84
N ARG A 27 0.33 -12.29 2.06
CA ARG A 27 0.33 -10.84 1.87
C ARG A 27 -1.05 -10.22 2.03
N PHE A 28 -1.07 -8.98 2.50
CA PHE A 28 -2.22 -8.11 2.47
C PHE A 28 -2.48 -7.61 1.05
N VAL A 29 -3.76 -7.52 0.68
CA VAL A 29 -4.21 -6.91 -0.58
C VAL A 29 -5.36 -5.97 -0.31
N GLY A 30 -5.19 -4.69 -0.66
CA GLY A 30 -6.19 -3.64 -0.48
C GLY A 30 -5.88 -2.73 0.71
N SER A 31 -6.91 -2.06 1.22
CA SER A 31 -6.80 -1.13 2.34
C SER A 31 -7.38 -1.72 3.63
N GLY A 32 -6.88 -1.21 4.74
CA GLY A 32 -7.43 -1.40 6.08
C GLY A 32 -8.03 -0.12 6.65
N SER A 33 -8.74 -0.27 7.75
CA SER A 33 -9.12 0.83 8.64
C SER A 33 -9.23 0.33 10.06
N PHE A 34 -9.14 1.24 11.03
CA PHE A 34 -9.36 0.93 12.43
C PHE A 34 -10.24 1.97 13.10
N GLU A 35 -10.92 1.56 14.17
CA GLU A 35 -11.73 2.42 15.02
C GLU A 35 -11.42 2.10 16.48
N ILE A 36 -11.05 3.11 17.25
CA ILE A 36 -10.83 2.99 18.69
C ILE A 36 -12.12 3.40 19.41
N ASN A 37 -12.67 2.48 20.21
CA ASN A 37 -13.83 2.73 21.05
C ASN A 37 -13.50 2.37 22.50
N GLY A 38 -13.11 3.40 23.27
CA GLY A 38 -12.70 3.26 24.66
C GLY A 38 -11.49 2.31 24.81
N ALA A 39 -11.72 1.17 25.45
CA ALA A 39 -10.70 0.15 25.71
C ALA A 39 -10.58 -0.90 24.58
N THR A 40 -11.30 -0.72 23.48
CA THR A 40 -11.30 -1.66 22.36
C THR A 40 -10.87 -0.99 21.07
N ILE A 41 -10.26 -1.79 20.20
CA ILE A 41 -9.92 -1.38 18.84
C ILE A 41 -10.53 -2.38 17.87
N THR A 42 -11.27 -1.87 16.90
CA THR A 42 -11.88 -2.63 15.81
C THR A 42 -11.07 -2.39 14.55
N THR A 43 -10.69 -3.45 13.85
CA THR A 43 -9.92 -3.38 12.62
C THR A 43 -10.68 -4.08 11.50
N THR A 44 -10.69 -3.46 10.33
CA THR A 44 -11.19 -4.04 9.08
C THR A 44 -10.09 -4.07 8.03
N PHE A 45 -10.02 -5.14 7.25
CA PHE A 45 -9.10 -5.24 6.12
C PHE A 45 -9.70 -5.99 4.93
N SER A 46 -9.37 -5.54 3.72
CA SER A 46 -9.97 -6.02 2.48
C SER A 46 -9.68 -7.50 2.20
N ARG A 47 -8.39 -7.89 2.16
CA ARG A 47 -8.00 -9.26 1.80
C ARG A 47 -6.63 -9.65 2.34
N LEU A 48 -6.50 -10.90 2.78
CA LEU A 48 -5.24 -11.55 3.13
C LEU A 48 -5.10 -12.82 2.28
N GLN A 49 -4.02 -12.96 1.52
CA GLN A 49 -3.88 -14.02 0.53
C GLN A 49 -2.54 -14.75 0.67
N ASN A 50 -2.55 -16.08 0.53
CA ASN A 50 -1.33 -16.87 0.43
C ASN A 50 -0.93 -17.03 -1.04
N TYR A 51 0.20 -16.42 -1.42
CA TYR A 51 0.78 -16.48 -2.76
C TYR A 51 1.76 -17.65 -2.95
N SER A 52 2.02 -18.46 -1.91
CA SER A 52 2.79 -19.68 -2.07
C SER A 52 2.10 -20.62 -3.06
N SER A 53 2.90 -21.26 -3.92
CA SER A 53 2.39 -22.15 -4.97
C SER A 53 2.06 -23.56 -4.47
N ASN A 54 2.65 -23.97 -3.35
CA ASN A 54 2.56 -25.36 -2.87
C ASN A 54 2.66 -25.49 -1.33
N ILE A 55 2.63 -24.39 -0.59
CA ILE A 55 2.76 -24.40 0.88
C ILE A 55 1.53 -23.76 1.51
N GLN A 56 0.82 -24.52 2.34
CA GLN A 56 -0.23 -24.00 3.21
C GLN A 56 0.42 -23.20 4.35
N SER A 57 -0.18 -22.08 4.75
CA SER A 57 0.31 -21.34 5.91
C SER A 57 0.09 -22.11 7.20
N GLY A 58 0.90 -21.81 8.21
CA GLY A 58 0.57 -22.07 9.60
C GLY A 58 -0.61 -21.21 10.08
N SER A 59 -0.87 -21.26 11.39
CA SER A 59 -1.91 -20.45 12.01
C SER A 59 -1.53 -18.97 11.94
N LEU A 60 -2.43 -18.16 11.42
CA LEU A 60 -2.22 -16.75 11.15
C LEU A 60 -2.77 -15.88 12.29
N TYR A 61 -1.97 -14.91 12.71
CA TYR A 61 -2.34 -13.94 13.74
C TYR A 61 -2.23 -12.53 13.18
N LEU A 62 -3.20 -11.68 13.50
CA LEU A 62 -3.19 -10.27 13.13
C LEU A 62 -2.91 -9.38 14.34
N GLN A 63 -2.21 -8.28 14.14
CA GLN A 63 -1.99 -7.29 15.19
C GLN A 63 -1.93 -5.89 14.59
N LEU A 64 -2.49 -4.92 15.30
CA LEU A 64 -2.32 -3.52 14.97
C LEU A 64 -1.15 -2.94 15.78
N VAL A 65 -0.25 -2.25 15.09
CA VAL A 65 0.94 -1.63 15.69
C VAL A 65 1.06 -0.17 15.26
N ALA A 66 1.63 0.65 16.14
CA ALA A 66 1.94 2.06 15.89
C ALA A 66 3.45 2.24 15.77
N SER A 67 3.92 2.91 14.72
CA SER A 67 5.32 3.24 14.49
C SER A 67 5.51 4.76 14.39
N PRO A 68 6.47 5.36 15.12
CA PRO A 68 6.80 6.78 14.96
C PRO A 68 7.51 7.07 13.62
N ASP A 69 8.18 6.07 13.03
CA ASP A 69 9.13 6.26 11.93
C ASP A 69 8.60 5.72 10.58
N ASN A 70 7.30 5.47 10.47
CA ASN A 70 6.67 4.85 9.29
C ASN A 70 7.31 3.50 8.90
N ASN A 71 7.78 2.74 9.89
CA ASN A 71 8.44 1.44 9.68
C ASN A 71 7.86 0.39 10.65
N PRO A 72 7.07 -0.58 10.17
CA PRO A 72 6.47 -1.61 11.01
C PRO A 72 7.47 -2.66 11.53
N ALA A 73 8.68 -2.72 10.97
CA ALA A 73 9.78 -3.56 11.47
C ALA A 73 10.71 -2.83 12.46
N GLY A 74 10.48 -1.53 12.69
CA GLY A 74 11.26 -0.71 13.60
C GLY A 74 10.79 -0.80 15.05
N SER A 75 11.03 0.28 15.80
CA SER A 75 10.45 0.46 17.13
C SER A 75 8.94 0.68 17.00
N VAL A 76 8.15 -0.28 17.45
CA VAL A 76 6.68 -0.20 17.41
C VAL A 76 6.06 -0.27 18.79
N TYR A 77 4.88 0.32 18.93
CA TYR A 77 3.98 0.14 20.04
C TYR A 77 2.85 -0.80 19.60
N GLU A 78 2.63 -1.87 20.36
CA GLU A 78 1.49 -2.75 20.11
C GLU A 78 0.22 -1.99 20.50
N LEU A 79 -0.70 -1.79 19.54
CA LEU A 79 -1.98 -1.14 19.79
C LEU A 79 -3.08 -2.14 20.10
N SER A 80 -2.89 -3.40 19.69
CA SER A 80 -3.87 -4.47 19.85
C SER A 80 -3.23 -5.73 20.39
N ASP A 81 -4.03 -6.59 21.01
CA ASP A 81 -3.64 -7.99 21.21
C ASP A 81 -3.48 -8.69 19.86
N LYS A 82 -2.68 -9.76 19.82
CA LYS A 82 -2.62 -10.66 18.66
C LYS A 82 -3.95 -11.40 18.53
N PHE A 83 -4.61 -11.21 17.40
CA PHE A 83 -5.88 -11.83 17.07
C PHE A 83 -5.66 -13.10 16.26
N ASP A 84 -6.10 -14.25 16.76
CA ASP A 84 -6.03 -15.54 16.06
C ASP A 84 -7.13 -15.63 15.00
N LEU A 85 -6.75 -15.70 13.71
CA LEU A 85 -7.73 -15.78 12.62
C LEU A 85 -8.59 -17.04 12.69
N GLY A 86 -8.11 -18.13 13.30
CA GLY A 86 -8.87 -19.37 13.49
C GLY A 86 -10.05 -19.24 14.46
N THR A 87 -10.19 -18.10 15.15
CA THR A 87 -11.35 -17.82 16.01
C THR A 87 -12.54 -17.22 15.27
N ILE A 88 -12.36 -16.78 14.02
CA ILE A 88 -13.46 -16.29 13.19
C ILE A 88 -14.27 -17.49 12.71
N ASN A 89 -15.59 -17.46 12.90
CA ASN A 89 -16.48 -18.53 12.45
C ASN A 89 -16.33 -18.76 10.93
N GLY A 90 -16.00 -19.99 10.56
CA GLY A 90 -15.82 -20.39 9.15
C GLY A 90 -14.41 -20.15 8.60
N ILE A 91 -13.45 -19.80 9.45
CA ILE A 91 -12.03 -19.64 9.11
C ILE A 91 -11.21 -20.64 9.92
N ASP A 92 -10.41 -21.47 9.25
CA ASP A 92 -9.55 -22.49 9.90
C ASP A 92 -8.22 -21.90 10.42
N GLY A 93 -8.03 -20.58 10.29
CA GLY A 93 -6.82 -19.86 10.72
C GLY A 93 -5.59 -20.11 9.84
N THR A 94 -5.70 -20.91 8.78
CA THR A 94 -4.61 -21.23 7.84
C THR A 94 -5.04 -20.96 6.40
N LEU A 95 -4.12 -20.62 5.50
CA LEU A 95 -4.43 -20.38 4.09
C LEU A 95 -3.76 -21.43 3.20
N LEU A 96 -4.55 -22.18 2.44
CA LEU A 96 -4.04 -23.02 1.36
C LEU A 96 -3.32 -22.18 0.28
N PRO A 97 -2.44 -22.79 -0.53
CA PRO A 97 -1.84 -22.15 -1.70
C PRO A 97 -2.89 -21.46 -2.58
N GLY A 98 -2.72 -20.16 -2.83
CA GLY A 98 -3.62 -19.33 -3.64
C GLY A 98 -4.93 -18.90 -2.97
N ALA A 99 -5.24 -19.41 -1.77
CA ALA A 99 -6.46 -19.05 -1.04
C ALA A 99 -6.34 -17.67 -0.40
N ALA A 100 -7.50 -17.06 -0.11
CA ALA A 100 -7.58 -15.76 0.54
C ALA A 100 -8.74 -15.67 1.53
N TYR A 101 -8.55 -14.88 2.58
CA TYR A 101 -9.62 -14.34 3.42
C TYR A 101 -9.99 -12.95 2.92
N THR A 102 -11.27 -12.63 2.80
CA THR A 102 -11.79 -11.30 2.45
C THR A 102 -12.61 -10.74 3.59
N ASP A 103 -12.79 -9.41 3.59
CA ASP A 103 -13.68 -8.71 4.52
C ASP A 103 -13.39 -9.03 5.98
N ILE A 104 -12.10 -9.07 6.32
CA ILE A 104 -11.63 -9.47 7.64
C ILE A 104 -12.00 -8.36 8.62
N TYR A 105 -12.72 -8.73 9.68
CA TYR A 105 -13.16 -7.85 10.75
C TYR A 105 -12.84 -8.49 12.10
N PHE A 106 -12.18 -7.76 12.99
CA PHE A 106 -11.94 -8.22 14.35
C PHE A 106 -11.88 -7.06 15.35
N THR A 107 -12.21 -7.37 16.61
CA THR A 107 -12.13 -6.43 17.74
C THR A 107 -11.29 -7.04 18.84
N THR A 108 -10.37 -6.25 19.40
CA THR A 108 -9.47 -6.65 20.48
C THR A 108 -9.35 -5.55 21.52
N ASN A 109 -8.63 -5.82 22.62
CA ASN A 109 -8.27 -4.76 23.56
C ASN A 109 -7.34 -3.74 22.90
N TYR A 110 -7.54 -2.47 23.24
CA TYR A 110 -6.71 -1.36 22.80
C TYR A 110 -5.66 -1.05 23.86
N HIS A 111 -4.39 -1.08 23.46
CA HIS A 111 -3.25 -0.69 24.28
C HIS A 111 -2.86 0.74 23.94
N VAL A 112 -2.98 1.65 24.91
CA VAL A 112 -2.74 3.08 24.72
C VAL A 112 -1.23 3.33 24.63
N PRO A 113 -0.69 3.83 23.50
CA PRO A 113 0.72 4.22 23.41
C PRO A 113 0.98 5.53 24.16
N PRO A 114 2.24 5.93 24.35
CA PRO A 114 2.58 7.31 24.73
C PRO A 114 1.91 8.34 23.81
N PHE A 115 1.73 9.57 24.28
CA PHE A 115 1.16 10.63 23.45
C PHE A 115 2.12 11.00 22.32
N GLY A 116 1.66 10.94 21.07
CA GLY A 116 2.47 11.22 19.89
C GLY A 116 1.75 10.96 18.58
N ASN A 117 2.44 11.20 17.47
CA ASN A 117 1.93 10.90 16.13
C ASN A 117 2.53 9.60 15.61
N TYR A 118 1.68 8.71 15.11
CA TYR A 118 2.05 7.36 14.74
C TYR A 118 1.47 6.95 13.40
N TYR A 119 2.29 6.28 12.60
CA TYR A 119 1.83 5.49 11.47
C TYR A 119 1.30 4.17 12.00
N VAL A 120 0.07 3.81 11.63
CA VAL A 120 -0.59 2.60 12.13
C VAL A 120 -0.56 1.52 11.06
N PHE A 121 -0.09 0.34 11.42
CA PHE A 121 0.03 -0.81 10.54
C PHE A 121 -0.74 -2.00 11.09
N LEU A 122 -1.37 -2.74 10.20
CA LEU A 122 -1.80 -4.11 10.44
C LEU A 122 -0.67 -5.05 10.01
N VAL A 123 -0.23 -5.92 10.90
CA VAL A 123 0.80 -6.92 10.65
C VAL A 123 0.23 -8.33 10.75
N VAL A 124 0.76 -9.26 9.95
CA VAL A 124 0.38 -10.68 10.00
C VAL A 124 1.56 -11.54 10.46
N TYR A 125 1.33 -12.42 11.42
CA TYR A 125 2.29 -13.40 11.91
C TYR A 125 1.84 -14.82 11.56
N GLU A 126 2.78 -15.75 11.51
CA GLU A 126 2.53 -17.18 11.30
C GLU A 126 3.13 -18.01 12.45
N TYR A 127 2.36 -18.95 13.00
CA TYR A 127 2.84 -19.91 13.98
C TYR A 127 3.29 -21.22 13.32
N PRO A 128 4.41 -21.85 13.72
CA PRO A 128 5.29 -21.51 14.85
C PRO A 128 6.46 -20.58 14.45
N GLY A 129 6.20 -19.29 14.26
CA GLY A 129 7.20 -18.28 13.86
C GLY A 129 6.83 -16.85 14.28
N LEU A 130 6.10 -16.69 15.39
CA LEU A 130 5.49 -15.42 15.84
C LEU A 130 6.48 -14.28 16.20
N SER A 131 7.79 -14.49 16.03
CA SER A 131 8.83 -13.49 16.27
C SER A 131 9.06 -12.56 15.08
N THR A 132 8.62 -12.94 13.88
CA THR A 132 8.74 -12.14 12.66
C THR A 132 7.40 -12.15 11.95
N PHE A 133 6.91 -10.97 11.58
CA PHE A 133 5.70 -10.89 10.75
C PHE A 133 6.05 -11.28 9.30
N LEU A 134 5.06 -11.80 8.57
CA LEU A 134 5.19 -12.16 7.16
C LEU A 134 5.01 -10.94 6.25
N ASP A 135 4.01 -10.11 6.57
CA ASP A 135 3.69 -8.90 5.81
C ASP A 135 3.04 -7.84 6.72
N SER A 136 2.97 -6.60 6.21
CA SER A 136 2.36 -5.45 6.87
C SER A 136 1.62 -4.58 5.88
N ALA A 137 0.46 -4.06 6.27
CA ALA A 137 -0.28 -3.06 5.50
C ALA A 137 -0.58 -1.83 6.38
N PRO A 138 -0.47 -0.60 5.86
CA PRO A 138 -0.88 0.56 6.59
C PRO A 138 -2.40 0.51 6.81
N ALA A 139 -2.81 0.70 8.06
CA ALA A 139 -4.22 0.83 8.41
C ALA A 139 -4.76 2.23 8.08
N THR A 140 -3.87 3.22 7.96
CA THR A 140 -4.18 4.62 7.63
C THR A 140 -3.08 5.23 6.77
N ALA A 141 -3.43 6.12 5.84
CA ALA A 141 -2.44 6.76 4.97
C ALA A 141 -1.58 7.81 5.70
N ASN A 142 -2.14 8.46 6.73
CA ASN A 142 -1.49 9.54 7.47
C ASN A 142 -1.16 9.11 8.90
N PRO A 143 -0.20 9.77 9.57
CA PRO A 143 0.03 9.55 10.98
C PRO A 143 -1.16 10.03 11.81
N HIS A 144 -1.50 9.28 12.86
CA HIS A 144 -2.55 9.58 13.82
C HIS A 144 -1.94 10.03 15.14
N THR A 145 -2.49 11.10 15.73
CA THR A 145 -2.22 11.42 17.12
C THR A 145 -2.90 10.40 18.03
N LEU A 146 -2.11 9.58 18.72
CA LEU A 146 -2.58 8.58 19.67
C LEU A 146 -2.04 8.88 21.07
N GLY A 147 -2.58 8.18 22.06
CA GLY A 147 -2.15 8.26 23.46
C GLY A 147 -3.08 9.06 24.37
N ASN A 148 -2.79 9.01 25.68
CA ASN A 148 -3.62 9.58 26.74
C ASN A 148 -3.60 11.12 26.70
N GLY A 149 -4.53 11.69 25.94
CA GLY A 149 -4.61 13.12 25.60
C GLY A 149 -5.41 13.40 24.32
N SER A 150 -5.67 12.37 23.51
CA SER A 150 -6.44 12.49 22.28
C SER A 150 -7.94 12.50 22.57
N THR A 151 -8.54 13.68 22.73
CA THR A 151 -9.99 13.87 22.68
C THR A 151 -10.44 13.81 21.22
N SER A 152 -10.84 12.62 20.76
CA SER A 152 -11.36 12.37 19.42
C SER A 152 -12.70 13.11 19.20
N SER A 153 -12.69 14.11 18.32
CA SER A 153 -13.93 14.72 17.78
C SER A 153 -14.16 14.18 16.37
N SER A 154 -15.14 13.28 16.24
CA SER A 154 -15.62 12.80 14.95
C SER A 154 -16.45 13.90 14.29
N SER A 155 -16.08 14.31 13.07
CA SER A 155 -16.90 15.21 12.26
C SER A 155 -17.55 14.42 11.13
N THR A 156 -18.86 14.27 11.23
CA THR A 156 -19.73 13.72 10.18
C THR A 156 -20.02 14.84 9.19
N SER A 157 -19.58 14.73 7.93
CA SER A 157 -19.93 15.67 6.86
C SER A 157 -20.90 15.03 5.87
N SER A 158 -22.15 15.49 5.93
CA SER A 158 -23.21 15.22 4.98
C SER A 158 -23.04 16.10 3.73
N GLY A 159 -22.96 15.49 2.54
CA GLY A 159 -22.79 16.17 1.26
C GLY A 159 -23.92 15.88 0.28
N SER A 160 -24.60 16.94 -0.14
CA SER A 160 -25.72 16.99 -1.07
C SER A 160 -25.29 16.95 -2.55
N THR A 161 -26.10 16.33 -3.40
CA THR A 161 -25.94 16.21 -4.87
C THR A 161 -26.33 17.46 -5.66
N SER A 162 -25.57 17.81 -6.70
CA SER A 162 -26.08 18.49 -7.92
C SER A 162 -25.10 18.37 -9.11
N SER A 163 -25.63 18.51 -10.32
CA SER A 163 -25.20 17.86 -11.57
C SER A 163 -24.43 18.76 -12.57
N GLY A 164 -23.51 18.15 -13.33
CA GLY A 164 -23.38 18.37 -14.79
C GLY A 164 -22.32 19.35 -15.35
N SER A 165 -21.08 18.88 -15.53
CA SER A 165 -20.10 19.23 -16.59
C SER A 165 -18.88 18.30 -16.42
N THR A 166 -18.22 17.85 -17.50
CA THR A 166 -17.10 16.87 -17.47
C THR A 166 -15.80 17.49 -16.95
N SER A 167 -15.84 18.02 -15.74
CA SER A 167 -14.73 18.44 -14.90
C SER A 167 -14.59 17.41 -13.80
N SER A 168 -13.60 16.53 -13.90
CA SER A 168 -13.29 15.59 -12.82
C SER A 168 -12.53 16.35 -11.73
N SER A 169 -13.26 16.74 -10.69
CA SER A 169 -12.71 17.25 -9.44
C SER A 169 -12.87 16.16 -8.37
N SER A 170 -11.78 15.63 -7.84
CA SER A 170 -11.82 14.80 -6.65
C SER A 170 -11.04 15.50 -5.53
N SER A 171 -11.64 15.55 -4.35
CA SER A 171 -11.02 16.03 -3.11
C SER A 171 -10.42 14.86 -2.34
N SER A 172 -9.24 15.04 -1.75
CA SER A 172 -8.75 14.10 -0.75
C SER A 172 -9.37 14.41 0.62
N GLY A 173 -10.10 13.45 1.20
CA GLY A 173 -10.51 13.47 2.59
C GLY A 173 -9.36 13.03 3.49
N GLY A 174 -8.57 13.97 4.00
CA GLY A 174 -7.51 13.64 4.96
C GLY A 174 -6.71 14.85 5.40
N SER A 175 -7.00 15.35 6.60
CA SER A 175 -6.19 16.35 7.28
C SER A 175 -4.86 15.74 7.72
N SER A 176 -3.73 16.27 7.23
CA SER A 176 -2.41 15.99 7.81
C SER A 176 -2.24 16.86 9.07
N SER A 177 -2.54 16.35 10.26
CA SER A 177 -2.17 17.04 11.49
C SER A 177 -0.88 16.46 12.07
N GLY A 178 0.23 17.09 11.69
CA GLY A 178 1.26 17.49 12.65
C GLY A 178 2.25 16.45 13.17
N GLY A 179 2.99 15.76 12.31
CA GLY A 179 4.17 14.95 12.72
C GLY A 179 5.45 15.18 11.91
N ASN A 180 5.35 15.70 10.69
CA ASN A 180 6.49 15.78 9.78
C ASN A 180 7.17 17.17 9.83
N ASP A 181 8.51 17.17 9.77
CA ASP A 181 9.35 18.37 9.64
C ASP A 181 8.93 19.26 8.46
N ILE A 182 8.52 18.63 7.36
CA ILE A 182 7.93 19.26 6.18
C ILE A 182 6.58 18.59 5.97
N ALA A 183 5.48 19.34 5.97
CA ALA A 183 4.13 18.78 5.96
C ALA A 183 3.26 19.35 4.83
N LEU A 184 2.36 18.52 4.30
CA LEU A 184 1.37 18.85 3.28
C LEU A 184 -0.04 18.83 3.87
N ALA A 185 -0.56 20.00 4.23
CA ALA A 185 -1.93 20.13 4.71
C ALA A 185 -2.94 20.25 3.56
N CYS A 186 -4.04 19.49 3.71
CA CYS A 186 -5.17 19.45 2.81
C CYS A 186 -6.39 20.20 3.43
N PRO A 187 -7.40 20.60 2.63
CA PRO A 187 -7.85 19.97 1.39
C PRO A 187 -6.84 20.06 0.24
N CYS A 188 -6.61 18.92 -0.41
CA CYS A 188 -5.83 18.83 -1.63
C CYS A 188 -6.76 18.46 -2.77
N ARG A 189 -6.57 19.12 -3.91
CA ARG A 189 -7.46 18.97 -5.07
C ARG A 189 -6.62 18.95 -6.33
N TYR A 190 -7.17 18.34 -7.36
CA TYR A 190 -6.72 18.58 -8.72
C TYR A 190 -7.93 18.82 -9.62
N GLN A 191 -7.67 19.53 -10.70
CA GLN A 191 -8.57 19.67 -11.83
C GLN A 191 -7.74 19.54 -13.08
N TYR A 192 -8.28 18.95 -14.14
CA TYR A 192 -7.61 18.95 -15.43
C TYR A 192 -8.61 19.20 -16.54
N SER A 193 -8.19 19.98 -17.52
CA SER A 193 -8.95 20.34 -18.71
C SER A 193 -7.98 20.83 -19.77
N ASP A 194 -8.29 20.62 -21.05
CA ASP A 194 -7.55 21.23 -22.18
C ASP A 194 -6.01 21.05 -22.15
N GLY A 195 -5.54 19.87 -21.71
CA GLY A 195 -4.10 19.60 -21.61
C GLY A 195 -3.40 20.40 -20.51
N ARG A 196 -4.16 20.88 -19.52
CA ARG A 196 -3.68 21.52 -18.29
C ARG A 196 -4.14 20.75 -17.07
N VAL A 197 -3.38 20.86 -16.00
CA VAL A 197 -3.72 20.37 -14.67
C VAL A 197 -3.48 21.46 -13.64
N THR A 198 -4.50 21.77 -12.86
CA THR A 198 -4.42 22.65 -11.69
C THR A 198 -4.23 21.78 -10.46
N ILE A 199 -3.13 22.02 -9.75
CA ILE A 199 -2.80 21.36 -8.48
C ILE A 199 -3.09 22.34 -7.36
N GLU A 200 -3.88 21.90 -6.38
CA GLU A 200 -4.25 22.70 -5.22
C GLU A 200 -3.91 21.98 -3.91
N ALA A 201 -3.39 22.74 -2.96
CA ALA A 201 -3.15 22.30 -1.59
C ALA A 201 -3.38 23.47 -0.64
N GLU A 202 -3.95 23.18 0.53
CA GLU A 202 -4.22 24.20 1.53
C GLU A 202 -2.92 24.83 2.04
N ARG A 203 -1.94 24.01 2.43
CA ARG A 203 -0.68 24.53 2.97
C ARG A 203 0.47 23.54 2.84
N VAL A 204 1.66 24.08 2.62
CA VAL A 204 2.93 23.37 2.80
C VAL A 204 3.72 24.08 3.89
N SER A 205 4.06 23.39 4.98
CA SER A 205 4.79 23.98 6.11
C SER A 205 6.15 23.34 6.34
N ASN A 206 7.10 24.14 6.82
CA ASN A 206 8.33 23.66 7.42
C ASN A 206 8.20 23.84 8.94
N ASN A 207 7.95 22.74 9.64
CA ASN A 207 7.71 22.72 11.08
C ASN A 207 9.01 22.64 11.90
N ARG A 208 10.18 22.59 11.24
CA ARG A 208 11.48 22.57 11.92
C ARG A 208 11.66 23.84 12.77
N PRO A 209 12.37 23.75 13.90
CA PRO A 209 12.63 24.90 14.77
C PRO A 209 13.51 25.99 14.15
N GLY A 210 14.14 25.72 13.01
CA GLY A 210 14.97 26.63 12.25
C GLY A 210 15.57 25.97 11.01
N GLY A 211 16.44 26.71 10.31
CA GLY A 211 17.07 26.26 9.07
C GLY A 211 16.17 26.41 7.84
N TYR A 212 16.64 25.94 6.69
CA TYR A 212 15.90 25.98 5.43
C TYR A 212 15.58 24.57 4.95
N SER A 213 14.46 24.43 4.28
CA SER A 213 14.22 23.25 3.48
C SER A 213 15.13 23.22 2.24
N GLY A 214 15.24 22.06 1.61
CA GLY A 214 15.58 21.93 0.20
C GLY A 214 14.51 22.58 -0.69
N THR A 215 14.68 22.51 -2.01
CA THR A 215 13.64 23.01 -2.92
C THR A 215 12.42 22.11 -2.81
N LEU A 216 11.28 22.66 -2.41
CA LEU A 216 10.05 21.88 -2.24
C LEU A 216 9.33 21.72 -3.58
N LYS A 217 8.66 20.59 -3.82
CA LYS A 217 7.84 20.41 -5.02
C LYS A 217 6.57 19.66 -4.68
N LEU A 218 5.46 20.06 -5.28
CA LEU A 218 4.25 19.24 -5.34
C LEU A 218 4.21 18.53 -6.68
N LYS A 219 4.03 17.21 -6.67
CA LYS A 219 3.93 16.36 -7.86
C LYS A 219 2.65 15.56 -7.79
N LEU A 220 1.81 15.68 -8.81
CA LEU A 220 0.63 14.82 -8.94
C LEU A 220 1.02 13.57 -9.73
N TYR A 221 0.98 12.41 -9.08
CA TYR A 221 1.29 11.12 -9.68
C TYR A 221 0.03 10.37 -10.09
N ALA A 222 0.14 9.62 -11.18
CA ALA A 222 -0.77 8.56 -11.59
C ALA A 222 -0.07 7.20 -11.48
N THR A 223 -0.63 6.31 -10.66
CA THR A 223 -0.09 4.98 -10.35
C THR A 223 -1.11 3.87 -10.64
N THR A 224 -0.64 2.67 -10.95
CA THR A 224 -1.51 1.51 -11.23
C THR A 224 -2.02 0.81 -9.96
N ALA A 225 -1.47 1.16 -8.80
CA ALA A 225 -1.91 0.74 -7.47
C ALA A 225 -1.97 1.97 -6.54
N PRO A 226 -2.79 1.96 -5.48
CA PRO A 226 -2.81 3.05 -4.51
C PRO A 226 -1.43 3.23 -3.86
N TYR A 227 -1.06 4.48 -3.59
CA TYR A 227 0.20 4.80 -2.93
C TYR A 227 0.04 4.82 -1.42
N PHE A 228 0.98 4.22 -0.71
CA PHE A 228 0.93 4.00 0.75
C PHE A 228 2.24 4.42 1.46
N GLY A 229 3.04 5.27 0.82
CA GLY A 229 4.37 5.65 1.30
C GLY A 229 5.52 4.89 0.62
N GLY A 230 6.76 5.26 0.96
CA GLY A 230 7.98 4.68 0.38
C GLY A 230 8.39 5.33 -0.94
N ALA A 231 9.00 4.55 -1.84
CA ALA A 231 9.32 5.02 -3.18
C ALA A 231 8.08 4.99 -4.07
N ILE A 232 7.84 6.04 -4.85
CA ILE A 232 6.71 6.10 -5.80
C ILE A 232 7.20 5.86 -7.23
N SER A 233 6.49 4.98 -7.96
CA SER A 233 6.70 4.72 -9.38
C SER A 233 5.39 4.93 -10.13
N GLY A 234 5.41 5.81 -11.13
CA GLY A 234 4.22 6.19 -11.89
C GLY A 234 4.48 7.37 -12.81
N TYR A 235 3.41 7.90 -13.38
CA TYR A 235 3.46 9.03 -14.30
C TYR A 235 3.22 10.33 -13.55
N VAL A 236 4.14 11.29 -13.63
CA VAL A 236 3.91 12.64 -13.09
C VAL A 236 3.03 13.41 -14.06
N LEU A 237 1.80 13.72 -13.63
CA LEU A 237 0.81 14.46 -14.42
C LEU A 237 1.11 15.95 -14.46
N GLY A 238 1.64 16.50 -13.35
CA GLY A 238 1.99 17.90 -13.21
C GLY A 238 2.88 18.13 -12.01
N GLN A 239 3.67 19.20 -12.04
CA GLN A 239 4.60 19.57 -10.98
C GLN A 239 4.59 21.07 -10.69
N VAL A 240 4.48 21.42 -9.41
CA VAL A 240 4.65 22.77 -8.88
C VAL A 240 5.95 22.82 -8.10
N THR A 241 6.95 23.53 -8.61
CA THR A 241 8.14 23.84 -7.81
C THR A 241 7.83 24.98 -6.86
N LEU A 242 8.06 24.73 -5.58
CA LEU A 242 8.08 25.70 -4.50
C LEU A 242 9.55 26.00 -4.19
N ASN A 243 9.86 27.20 -3.70
CA ASN A 243 11.23 27.50 -3.31
C ASN A 243 11.57 26.82 -1.97
N GLN A 244 12.78 27.07 -1.47
CA GLN A 244 13.12 26.75 -0.10
C GLN A 244 12.21 27.51 0.87
N LEU A 245 11.93 26.88 2.00
CA LEU A 245 11.06 27.38 3.04
C LEU A 245 11.82 27.38 4.35
N GLU A 246 11.91 28.53 5.01
CA GLU A 246 12.53 28.66 6.33
C GLU A 246 11.73 27.88 7.40
N GLY A 247 12.40 27.41 8.45
CA GLY A 247 11.77 26.78 9.60
C GLY A 247 10.69 27.69 10.20
N HIS A 248 9.58 27.11 10.60
CA HIS A 248 8.34 27.78 11.02
C HIS A 248 7.62 28.62 9.96
N HIS A 249 8.04 28.61 8.71
CA HIS A 249 7.31 29.25 7.61
C HIS A 249 6.43 28.25 6.84
N TYR A 250 5.52 28.80 6.05
CA TYR A 250 4.60 28.04 5.21
C TYR A 250 4.25 28.75 3.91
N TYR A 251 3.89 27.96 2.89
CA TYR A 251 3.10 28.38 1.74
C TYR A 251 1.64 28.09 2.02
N ASP A 252 0.75 29.04 1.75
CA ASP A 252 -0.69 28.92 1.98
C ASP A 252 -1.44 29.03 0.66
N LYS A 253 -2.58 28.34 0.56
CA LYS A 253 -3.53 28.40 -0.57
C LYS A 253 -2.83 28.23 -1.91
N ILE A 254 -2.09 27.14 -2.03
CA ILE A 254 -1.35 26.83 -3.25
C ILE A 254 -2.38 26.43 -4.30
N SER A 255 -2.42 27.17 -5.41
CA SER A 255 -3.16 26.80 -6.62
C SER A 255 -2.29 27.14 -7.82
N SER A 256 -1.98 26.12 -8.63
CA SER A 256 -1.09 26.31 -9.77
C SER A 256 -1.46 25.42 -10.93
N GLU A 257 -1.66 26.06 -12.09
CA GLU A 257 -1.88 25.38 -13.36
C GLU A 257 -0.55 25.00 -14.02
N ARG A 258 -0.48 23.78 -14.54
CA ARG A 258 0.67 23.23 -15.26
C ARG A 258 0.23 22.52 -16.53
N ASN A 259 1.15 22.34 -17.45
CA ASN A 259 0.92 21.45 -18.59
C ASN A 259 0.67 20.03 -18.07
N LEU A 260 -0.42 19.42 -18.52
CA LEU A 260 -0.73 18.04 -18.20
C LEU A 260 0.17 17.11 -19.02
N SER A 261 0.98 16.31 -18.35
CA SER A 261 1.67 15.17 -18.95
C SER A 261 0.73 13.97 -18.91
N THR A 262 0.07 13.68 -20.04
CA THR A 262 -0.96 12.64 -20.11
C THR A 262 -0.30 11.26 -20.04
N PRO A 263 -0.73 10.37 -19.11
CA PRO A 263 -0.20 9.02 -19.04
C PRO A 263 -0.74 8.17 -20.21
N PRO A 264 -0.18 6.96 -20.45
CA PRO A 264 -0.80 6.02 -21.37
C PRO A 264 -2.29 5.75 -21.04
N PRO A 265 -3.09 5.28 -22.01
CA PRO A 265 -4.47 4.95 -21.76
C PRO A 265 -4.63 3.90 -20.64
N GLY A 266 -5.50 4.16 -19.67
CA GLY A 266 -5.69 3.29 -18.50
C GLY A 266 -6.42 3.97 -17.35
N THR A 267 -6.68 3.19 -16.29
CA THR A 267 -7.29 3.68 -15.04
C THR A 267 -6.25 3.70 -13.94
N TYR A 268 -6.13 4.81 -13.24
CA TYR A 268 -5.04 5.10 -12.31
C TYR A 268 -5.54 5.60 -10.96
N TYR A 269 -4.81 5.28 -9.91
CA TYR A 269 -4.91 5.97 -8.63
C TYR A 269 -4.09 7.25 -8.70
N LEU A 270 -4.61 8.32 -8.10
CA LEU A 270 -3.91 9.61 -8.09
C LEU A 270 -3.40 9.94 -6.69
N THR A 271 -2.21 10.53 -6.63
CA THR A 271 -1.58 10.92 -5.36
C THR A 271 -0.83 12.23 -5.55
N LEU A 272 -1.10 13.20 -4.70
CA LEU A 272 -0.31 14.42 -4.60
C LEU A 272 0.84 14.17 -3.62
N VAL A 273 2.07 14.33 -4.08
CA VAL A 273 3.28 14.10 -3.27
C VAL A 273 4.01 15.41 -3.06
N LEU A 274 4.36 15.70 -1.81
CA LEU A 274 5.28 16.76 -1.43
C LEU A 274 6.70 16.19 -1.34
N THR A 275 7.61 16.73 -2.14
CA THR A 275 9.03 16.33 -2.13
C THR A 275 9.93 17.48 -1.71
N GLU A 276 11.07 17.16 -1.11
CA GLU A 276 12.16 18.08 -0.79
C GLU A 276 13.42 17.66 -1.56
N PHE A 277 13.94 18.55 -2.41
CA PHE A 277 15.16 18.30 -3.18
C PHE A 277 16.40 18.49 -2.31
N ARG A 278 17.16 17.42 -2.10
CA ARG A 278 18.41 17.38 -1.32
C ARG A 278 19.39 16.42 -1.96
N ASP A 279 20.67 16.77 -1.94
CA ASP A 279 21.76 15.89 -2.38
C ASP A 279 21.59 15.31 -3.80
N GLY A 280 20.95 16.08 -4.69
CA GLY A 280 20.71 15.69 -6.08
C GLY A 280 19.42 14.91 -6.33
N GLU A 281 18.63 14.62 -5.30
CA GLU A 281 17.42 13.78 -5.40
C GLU A 281 16.19 14.44 -4.76
N ASP A 282 14.99 14.04 -5.21
CA ASP A 282 13.72 14.48 -4.61
C ASP A 282 13.26 13.44 -3.58
N LEU A 283 13.32 13.80 -2.29
CA LEU A 283 12.86 12.95 -1.19
C LEU A 283 11.38 13.19 -0.92
N ILE A 284 10.58 12.14 -0.75
CA ILE A 284 9.17 12.27 -0.40
C ILE A 284 9.04 12.60 1.08
N MET A 285 8.43 13.74 1.37
CA MET A 285 8.25 14.24 2.73
C MET A 285 6.85 13.97 3.25
N ASP A 286 5.86 14.12 2.37
CA ASP A 286 4.45 13.94 2.70
C ASP A 286 3.64 13.64 1.44
N TYR A 287 2.41 13.15 1.59
CA TYR A 287 1.54 12.83 0.46
C TYR A 287 0.06 12.85 0.82
N ALA A 288 -0.78 13.02 -0.19
CA ALA A 288 -2.23 12.92 -0.10
C ALA A 288 -2.75 12.05 -1.25
N VAL A 289 -3.42 10.95 -0.90
CA VAL A 289 -4.09 10.08 -1.88
C VAL A 289 -5.43 10.71 -2.27
N MET A 290 -5.71 10.77 -3.57
CA MET A 290 -6.98 11.26 -4.09
C MET A 290 -8.02 10.14 -4.05
N GLU A 291 -9.28 10.50 -3.80
CA GLU A 291 -10.36 9.52 -3.77
C GLU A 291 -10.67 8.96 -5.18
N GLY A 292 -10.82 7.64 -5.24
CA GLY A 292 -11.19 6.93 -6.46
C GLY A 292 -10.05 6.75 -7.46
N THR A 293 -10.43 6.44 -8.69
CA THR A 293 -9.49 6.26 -9.81
C THR A 293 -9.87 7.16 -10.97
N GLN A 294 -8.87 7.60 -11.72
CA GLN A 294 -9.03 8.41 -12.91
C GLN A 294 -8.66 7.61 -14.17
N THR A 295 -9.54 7.62 -15.16
CA THR A 295 -9.26 7.04 -16.48
C THR A 295 -8.71 8.09 -17.43
N PHE A 296 -7.62 7.75 -18.10
CA PHE A 296 -6.99 8.54 -19.16
C PHE A 296 -7.05 7.79 -20.49
N GLY A 297 -7.18 8.53 -21.58
CA GLY A 297 -7.37 7.98 -22.92
C GLY A 297 -8.79 7.46 -23.16
N ALA A 298 -9.24 7.51 -24.41
CA ALA A 298 -10.48 6.85 -24.79
C ALA A 298 -10.23 5.34 -24.83
N VAL A 299 -10.83 4.59 -23.92
CA VAL A 299 -11.16 3.20 -24.24
C VAL A 299 -12.17 3.32 -25.35
N SER A 300 -11.75 3.02 -26.58
CA SER A 300 -12.64 3.07 -27.75
C SER A 300 -13.68 1.95 -27.61
N SER A 301 -14.67 2.14 -26.76
CA SER A 301 -15.89 1.37 -26.76
C SER A 301 -16.65 1.79 -28.01
N SER A 302 -16.39 1.09 -29.10
CA SER A 302 -17.22 1.09 -30.29
C SER A 302 -18.60 0.51 -29.93
N SER A 303 -19.45 1.33 -29.31
CA SER A 303 -20.89 1.07 -29.20
C SER A 303 -21.51 1.20 -30.59
N SER A 304 -21.38 0.13 -31.36
CA SER A 304 -22.16 -0.13 -32.56
C SER A 304 -23.60 -0.42 -32.12
N GLY A 305 -24.43 0.62 -32.04
CA GLY A 305 -25.80 0.53 -31.55
C GLY A 305 -26.74 1.56 -32.17
N SER A 306 -26.57 1.85 -33.46
CA SER A 306 -27.53 2.63 -34.23
C SER A 306 -28.64 1.72 -34.76
N SER A 307 -29.77 1.62 -34.05
CA SER A 307 -31.03 1.14 -34.61
C SER A 307 -31.97 2.32 -34.85
N SER A 308 -32.00 2.81 -36.09
CA SER A 308 -33.12 3.62 -36.60
C SER A 308 -33.45 3.13 -38.01
N GLY A 309 -34.74 2.91 -38.24
CA GLY A 309 -35.26 2.15 -39.36
C GLY A 309 -35.49 2.93 -40.64
N ASN A 310 -35.70 2.12 -41.68
CA ASN A 310 -36.49 2.28 -42.89
C ASN A 310 -36.05 3.20 -44.05
N SER A 311 -35.91 2.50 -45.19
CA SER A 311 -36.47 2.80 -46.52
C SER A 311 -35.63 3.57 -47.54
N ALA A 312 -35.15 2.82 -48.54
CA ALA A 312 -35.54 2.91 -49.95
C ALA A 312 -34.37 2.99 -50.97
N SER A 313 -34.42 2.04 -51.91
CA SER A 313 -34.03 2.11 -53.34
C SER A 313 -32.60 2.47 -53.74
N GLY A 314 -31.99 1.62 -54.57
CA GLY A 314 -30.89 2.05 -55.46
C GLY A 314 -29.92 0.95 -55.83
N SER A 315 -30.28 0.14 -56.81
CA SER A 315 -29.46 -0.86 -57.50
C SER A 315 -28.33 -0.24 -58.33
N SER A 316 -27.11 -0.78 -58.25
CA SER A 316 -26.31 -1.21 -59.43
C SER A 316 -24.98 -1.86 -59.04
N SER A 317 -24.72 -2.98 -59.71
CA SER A 317 -23.55 -3.85 -59.72
C SER A 317 -22.23 -3.22 -60.20
N SER A 318 -21.08 -3.71 -59.70
CA SER A 318 -20.04 -4.38 -60.53
C SER A 318 -18.77 -4.73 -59.74
N SER A 319 -18.51 -6.05 -59.68
CA SER A 319 -17.23 -6.76 -59.89
C SER A 319 -15.87 -6.32 -59.30
N SER A 320 -15.23 -7.37 -58.76
CA SER A 320 -13.85 -7.87 -58.99
C SER A 320 -12.71 -7.43 -58.06
N SER A 321 -12.23 -8.47 -57.32
CA SER A 321 -10.83 -8.89 -57.14
C SER A 321 -9.81 -7.93 -56.55
N SER A 322 -9.15 -8.30 -55.46
CA SER A 322 -7.89 -9.08 -55.48
C SER A 322 -7.18 -9.04 -54.11
N SER A 323 -6.41 -10.12 -53.83
CA SER A 323 -5.18 -10.15 -53.01
C SER A 323 -5.24 -9.53 -51.60
N GLY A 324 -5.30 -10.28 -50.49
CA GLY A 324 -4.33 -11.31 -50.11
C GLY A 324 -3.03 -10.66 -49.64
N MET A 325 -2.74 -10.68 -48.32
CA MET A 325 -1.45 -10.43 -47.64
C MET A 325 -1.63 -10.66 -46.11
N PRO A 326 -0.54 -10.93 -45.34
CA PRO A 326 -0.42 -12.17 -44.57
C PRO A 326 -0.51 -12.01 -43.05
N ALA A 327 -0.63 -13.15 -42.38
CA ALA A 327 -0.54 -13.31 -40.94
C ALA A 327 0.84 -12.88 -40.38
N PRO A 328 0.90 -12.17 -39.24
CA PRO A 328 2.14 -11.97 -38.53
C PRO A 328 2.54 -13.23 -37.74
N SER A 329 3.80 -13.62 -37.92
CA SER A 329 4.51 -14.71 -37.24
C SER A 329 4.53 -14.56 -35.70
N PRO A 330 4.62 -15.67 -34.96
CA PRO A 330 4.73 -15.66 -33.49
C PRO A 330 6.12 -15.21 -33.05
N ASN A 331 6.18 -14.29 -32.09
CA ASN A 331 7.42 -13.87 -31.43
C ASN A 331 7.83 -14.89 -30.36
N PRO A 332 9.15 -15.05 -30.11
CA PRO A 332 9.73 -16.17 -29.38
C PRO A 332 9.63 -16.04 -27.86
N ASP A 333 9.60 -17.22 -27.23
CA ASP A 333 9.81 -17.51 -25.81
C ASP A 333 10.81 -16.56 -25.13
N HIS A 334 10.35 -15.89 -24.07
CA HIS A 334 11.23 -15.29 -23.08
C HIS A 334 11.27 -16.22 -21.87
N SER A 335 12.33 -17.02 -21.78
CA SER A 335 12.60 -17.87 -20.62
C SER A 335 12.91 -17.00 -19.40
N SER A 336 12.17 -17.21 -18.32
CA SER A 336 12.44 -16.63 -17.02
C SER A 336 13.45 -17.52 -16.28
N GLY A 337 14.72 -17.13 -16.29
CA GLY A 337 15.75 -17.72 -15.45
C GLY A 337 15.54 -17.36 -13.98
N GLY A 338 15.32 -18.37 -13.15
CA GLY A 338 15.24 -18.26 -11.70
C GLY A 338 16.62 -17.99 -11.09
N GLY A 339 16.72 -16.92 -10.30
CA GLY A 339 17.83 -16.66 -9.38
C GLY A 339 17.37 -16.94 -7.96
N GLY A 340 17.73 -18.12 -7.46
CA GLY A 340 17.40 -18.59 -6.12
C GLY A 340 18.11 -17.80 -5.02
N ALA A 341 17.35 -17.55 -3.95
CA ALA A 341 17.80 -16.94 -2.71
C ALA A 341 18.82 -17.85 -1.99
N THR A 342 20.09 -17.44 -1.98
CA THR A 342 21.11 -17.98 -1.06
C THR A 342 21.03 -17.22 0.26
N GLY A 343 20.07 -17.58 1.11
CA GLY A 343 19.85 -16.92 2.39
C GLY A 343 19.30 -17.85 3.46
N LEU A 344 19.80 -19.10 3.57
CA LEU A 344 19.21 -20.08 4.49
C LEU A 344 20.21 -20.92 5.31
N THR A 345 21.51 -20.63 5.26
CA THR A 345 22.51 -21.48 5.95
C THR A 345 22.93 -20.98 7.34
N LEU A 346 22.51 -19.78 7.79
CA LEU A 346 23.00 -19.19 9.04
C LEU A 346 22.13 -19.45 10.28
N CYS A 347 20.81 -19.68 10.13
CA CYS A 347 19.93 -19.89 11.29
C CYS A 347 20.12 -21.24 12.00
N LEU A 348 20.52 -22.30 11.27
CA LEU A 348 20.68 -23.63 11.87
C LEU A 348 21.98 -23.77 12.68
N LEU A 349 23.02 -22.99 12.37
CA LEU A 349 24.33 -23.10 13.03
C LEU A 349 24.33 -22.54 14.47
N LEU A 350 23.52 -21.51 14.75
CA LEU A 350 23.45 -20.87 16.07
C LEU A 350 22.69 -21.72 17.11
N ALA A 351 21.66 -22.48 16.68
CA ALA A 351 20.91 -23.36 17.57
C ALA A 351 21.76 -24.54 18.09
N ILE A 352 22.65 -25.08 17.25
CA ILE A 352 23.51 -26.21 17.62
C ILE A 352 24.64 -25.76 18.57
N LEU A 353 25.19 -24.56 18.39
CA LEU A 353 26.23 -24.01 19.26
C LEU A 353 25.71 -23.61 20.66
N GLY A 354 24.46 -23.20 20.79
CA GLY A 354 23.84 -22.86 22.09
C GLY A 354 23.63 -24.07 23.01
N LEU A 355 23.29 -25.24 22.44
CA LEU A 355 23.08 -26.47 23.20
C LEU A 355 24.38 -27.13 23.68
N ALA A 356 25.51 -26.88 23.00
CA ALA A 356 26.81 -27.39 23.43
C ALA A 356 27.37 -26.63 24.66
N ARG A 357 27.04 -25.34 24.84
CA ARG A 357 27.57 -24.53 25.95
C ARG A 357 26.89 -24.76 27.30
N ARG A 358 25.70 -25.36 27.34
CA ARG A 358 24.94 -25.57 28.60
C ARG A 358 25.27 -26.85 29.36
N LYS A 359 26.27 -27.62 28.90
CA LYS A 359 26.71 -28.88 29.55
C LYS A 359 28.17 -28.89 30.01
N TYR A 360 28.88 -27.77 29.90
CA TYR A 360 30.31 -27.67 30.25
C TYR A 360 30.66 -26.55 31.23
N PHE A 361 29.67 -26.00 31.94
CA PHE A 361 29.88 -25.20 33.15
C PHE A 361 28.88 -25.59 34.22
#